data_AF-A0A075WEN2-F1
#
_entry.id   AF-A0A075WEN2-F1
#
_cell.length_a   1.000
_cell.length_b   1.000
_cell.length_c   1.000
_cell.angle_alpha   90.00
_cell.angle_beta   90.00
_cell.angle_gamma   90.00
#
_symmetry.space_group_name_H-M   'P 1'
#
loop_
_entity.id
_entity.type
_entity.pdbx_description
1 polymer ?
#
loop_
_entity_poly.entity_id
_entity_poly.type
_entity_poly.pdbx_seq_one_letter_code
_entity_poly.pdbx_strand_id
1 'polypeptide(L)'
;MEDALEERLELKQCERVYSGHLISSECPIADRCSKDVDESECVLCCDRIYSTLKDEGYFVIRSGRANIVAIPSRMESKIGEDVLGLKVIVFSDPDSGISNRDEIFIAGFRFGIDDILLNGYPVYTVHGDYGSDVRYCVGRLMVRIMAESFRIGEERAKELAEQLKRIAEVLGEKVDERYLFGNTYMGHPPKRILIISGRDACRGVIAKVVLRKILDEAGLYNVSIDSAAYDKPGIVKEARDVVKEKYGDLLKDHVPKSIEDVKTRYGYWKIVDHDLIIVMEDGHKHGLPEGRTFTIKELAGEKGSIREPSSVAECKDVAEEIERCLRAGIDRIREILYG
;
A
#
# COMPACT_ATOMS: atom_id res chain seq x y z
N MET A 1 4.82 -26.23 15.35
CA MET A 1 4.26 -27.29 14.48
C MET A 1 3.52 -26.66 13.30
N GLU A 2 2.70 -25.63 13.54
CA GLU A 2 1.99 -24.87 12.49
C GLU A 2 2.94 -24.08 11.57
N ASP A 3 3.93 -23.36 12.11
CA ASP A 3 4.88 -22.59 11.26
C ASP A 3 5.69 -23.50 10.30
N ALA A 4 6.03 -24.71 10.76
CA ALA A 4 6.75 -25.70 9.94
C ALA A 4 5.88 -26.30 8.82
N LEU A 5 4.55 -26.29 8.96
CA LEU A 5 3.62 -26.68 7.90
C LEU A 5 3.49 -25.57 6.85
N GLU A 6 3.53 -24.31 7.28
CA GLU A 6 3.43 -23.15 6.40
C GLU A 6 4.71 -22.92 5.59
N GLU A 7 5.90 -22.97 6.22
CA GLU A 7 7.20 -22.80 5.54
C GLU A 7 7.38 -23.78 4.37
N ARG A 8 6.81 -24.98 4.50
CA ARG A 8 6.82 -25.99 3.44
C ARG A 8 5.95 -25.61 2.25
N LEU A 9 4.98 -24.71 2.41
CA LEU A 9 4.08 -24.24 1.34
C LEU A 9 4.58 -22.96 0.66
N GLU A 10 5.76 -22.46 1.02
CA GLU A 10 6.41 -21.37 0.29
C GLU A 10 6.78 -21.80 -1.13
N LEU A 11 6.70 -20.85 -2.06
CA LEU A 11 7.18 -21.07 -3.40
C LEU A 11 8.69 -21.23 -3.39
N LYS A 12 9.19 -22.27 -4.07
CA LYS A 12 10.61 -22.55 -4.22
C LYS A 12 10.99 -22.45 -5.70
N GLN A 13 12.24 -22.08 -5.95
CA GLN A 13 12.75 -21.92 -7.31
C GLN A 13 12.82 -23.30 -8.00
N CYS A 14 12.18 -23.39 -9.16
CA CYS A 14 12.16 -24.56 -10.03
C CYS A 14 12.93 -24.21 -11.31
N GLU A 15 14.13 -24.76 -11.43
CA GLU A 15 14.97 -24.61 -12.61
C GLU A 15 14.84 -25.83 -13.52
N ARG A 16 14.49 -25.59 -14.79
CA ARG A 16 14.34 -26.62 -15.82
C ARG A 16 15.05 -26.20 -17.10
N VAL A 17 15.61 -27.17 -17.83
CA VAL A 17 16.20 -26.93 -19.14
C VAL A 17 15.21 -27.36 -20.21
N TYR A 18 14.79 -26.44 -21.06
CA TYR A 18 13.89 -26.68 -22.18
C TYR A 18 14.54 -26.22 -23.48
N SER A 19 14.63 -27.12 -24.47
CA SER A 19 15.23 -26.81 -25.77
C SER A 19 16.63 -26.14 -25.67
N GLY A 20 17.40 -26.50 -24.63
CA GLY A 20 18.71 -25.90 -24.34
C GLY A 20 18.70 -24.57 -23.57
N HIS A 21 17.52 -24.04 -23.22
CA HIS A 21 17.35 -22.84 -22.43
C HIS A 21 16.96 -23.16 -20.99
N LEU A 22 17.58 -22.47 -20.02
CA LEU A 22 17.17 -22.55 -18.62
C LEU A 22 15.91 -21.70 -18.41
N ILE A 23 14.83 -22.33 -17.98
CA ILE A 23 13.60 -21.69 -17.53
C ILE A 23 13.58 -21.78 -16.00
N SER A 24 13.42 -20.64 -15.35
CA SER A 24 13.27 -20.53 -13.90
C SER A 24 11.85 -20.08 -13.58
N SER A 25 11.13 -20.86 -12.79
CA SER A 25 9.79 -20.53 -12.29
C SER A 25 9.67 -20.82 -10.80
N GLU A 26 8.70 -20.24 -10.13
CA GLU A 26 8.41 -20.52 -8.73
C GLU A 26 7.33 -21.61 -8.59
N CYS A 27 7.52 -22.57 -7.68
CA CYS A 27 6.63 -23.71 -7.52
C CYS A 27 6.55 -24.17 -6.05
N PRO A 28 5.35 -24.49 -5.51
CA PRO A 28 5.17 -24.87 -4.11
C PRO A 28 5.74 -26.25 -3.75
N ILE A 29 6.12 -27.05 -4.75
CA ILE A 29 6.66 -28.39 -4.57
C ILE A 29 8.00 -28.59 -5.31
N ALA A 30 8.70 -27.50 -5.66
CA ALA A 30 9.89 -27.57 -6.53
C ALA A 30 10.97 -28.52 -5.99
N ASP A 31 11.14 -28.50 -4.67
CA ASP A 31 12.06 -29.32 -3.86
C ASP A 31 11.58 -30.77 -3.67
N ARG A 32 10.31 -31.07 -3.94
CA ARG A 32 9.73 -32.44 -3.85
C ARG A 32 9.41 -33.06 -5.22
N CYS A 33 9.62 -32.31 -6.29
CA CYS A 33 9.35 -32.78 -7.64
C CYS A 33 10.52 -33.64 -8.15
N SER A 34 10.28 -34.92 -8.43
CA SER A 34 11.21 -35.78 -9.15
C SER A 34 11.28 -35.33 -10.61
N LYS A 35 12.38 -34.67 -10.98
CA LYS A 35 12.62 -34.12 -12.32
C LYS A 35 12.72 -35.26 -13.35
N ASP A 36 11.76 -35.31 -14.27
CA ASP A 36 11.84 -35.82 -15.66
C ASP A 36 10.43 -35.74 -16.27
N VAL A 37 9.93 -34.52 -16.52
CA VAL A 37 8.58 -34.33 -17.06
C VAL A 37 8.55 -33.22 -18.09
N ASP A 38 7.89 -33.49 -19.22
CA ASP A 38 7.70 -32.60 -20.36
C ASP A 38 6.88 -31.32 -20.00
N GLU A 39 7.12 -30.23 -20.72
CA GLU A 39 6.56 -28.89 -20.50
C GLU A 39 5.03 -28.86 -20.54
N SER A 40 4.42 -29.70 -21.39
CA SER A 40 2.97 -29.83 -21.51
C SER A 40 2.30 -30.32 -20.22
N GLU A 41 3.03 -31.02 -19.35
CA GLU A 41 2.51 -31.47 -18.04
C GLU A 41 2.75 -30.43 -16.93
N CYS A 42 3.62 -29.43 -17.14
CA CYS A 42 3.98 -28.47 -16.11
C CYS A 42 2.98 -27.30 -16.00
N VAL A 43 2.43 -26.84 -17.12
CA VAL A 43 1.28 -25.89 -17.16
C VAL A 43 0.00 -26.54 -16.59
N LEU A 44 -0.03 -27.88 -16.51
CA LEU A 44 -1.10 -28.72 -15.98
C LEU A 44 -0.76 -29.36 -14.62
N CYS A 45 0.30 -28.91 -13.94
CA CYS A 45 0.83 -29.54 -12.72
C CYS A 45 -0.12 -29.46 -11.49
N CYS A 46 -1.35 -28.95 -11.69
CA CYS A 46 -2.42 -28.94 -10.71
C CYS A 46 -2.63 -30.34 -10.10
N ASP A 47 -2.59 -31.41 -10.90
CA ASP A 47 -2.73 -32.79 -10.43
C ASP A 47 -1.59 -33.24 -9.53
N ARG A 48 -0.35 -32.90 -9.90
CA ARG A 48 0.83 -33.32 -9.14
C ARG A 48 0.99 -32.50 -7.86
N ILE A 49 0.67 -31.21 -7.89
CA ILE A 49 0.60 -30.36 -6.70
C ILE A 49 -0.47 -30.91 -5.76
N TYR A 50 -1.66 -31.24 -6.27
CA TYR A 50 -2.71 -31.88 -5.50
C TYR A 50 -2.23 -33.17 -4.82
N SER A 51 -1.67 -34.12 -5.59
CA SER A 51 -1.23 -35.41 -5.06
C SER A 51 -0.09 -35.25 -4.05
N THR A 52 0.92 -34.44 -4.36
CA THR A 52 2.07 -34.23 -3.47
C THR A 52 1.63 -33.65 -2.13
N LEU A 53 0.82 -32.60 -2.15
CA LEU A 53 0.31 -31.98 -0.92
C LEU A 53 -0.60 -32.93 -0.14
N LYS A 54 -1.44 -33.71 -0.83
CA LYS A 54 -2.30 -34.71 -0.19
C LYS A 54 -1.49 -35.84 0.47
N ASP A 55 -0.45 -36.34 -0.20
CA ASP A 55 0.45 -37.38 0.30
C ASP A 55 1.25 -36.89 1.52
N GLU A 56 1.56 -35.58 1.57
CA GLU A 56 2.17 -34.91 2.72
C GLU A 56 1.18 -34.65 3.88
N GLY A 57 -0.10 -35.00 3.70
CA GLY A 57 -1.13 -34.92 4.74
C GLY A 57 -1.88 -33.58 4.80
N TYR A 58 -1.70 -32.68 3.82
CA TYR A 58 -2.46 -31.45 3.76
C TYR A 58 -3.92 -31.71 3.38
N PHE A 59 -4.83 -30.90 3.94
CA PHE A 59 -6.21 -30.85 3.47
C PHE A 59 -6.29 -29.97 2.22
N VAL A 60 -6.35 -30.61 1.06
CA VAL A 60 -6.38 -29.94 -0.25
C VAL A 60 -7.77 -30.04 -0.88
N ILE A 61 -8.40 -28.89 -1.13
CA ILE A 61 -9.62 -28.77 -1.91
C ILE A 61 -9.24 -28.44 -3.34
N ARG A 62 -9.77 -29.22 -4.29
CA ARG A 62 -9.60 -28.91 -5.71
C ARG A 62 -10.77 -28.07 -6.21
N SER A 63 -10.47 -26.94 -6.84
CA SER A 63 -11.47 -26.03 -7.40
C SER A 63 -11.09 -25.67 -8.84
N GLY A 64 -11.68 -26.38 -9.81
CA GLY A 64 -11.30 -26.24 -11.22
C GLY A 64 -9.83 -26.57 -11.44
N ARG A 65 -9.06 -25.58 -11.89
CA ARG A 65 -7.60 -25.69 -12.08
C ARG A 65 -6.80 -25.36 -10.81
N ALA A 66 -7.40 -24.78 -9.79
CA ALA A 66 -6.70 -24.40 -8.56
C ALA A 66 -6.67 -25.51 -7.51
N ASN A 67 -5.61 -25.52 -6.71
CA ASN A 67 -5.48 -26.30 -5.49
C ASN A 67 -5.52 -25.35 -4.28
N ILE A 68 -6.45 -25.60 -3.37
CA ILE A 68 -6.68 -24.76 -2.21
C ILE A 68 -6.28 -25.55 -0.97
N VAL A 69 -5.32 -25.05 -0.21
CA VAL A 69 -4.87 -25.64 1.04
C VAL A 69 -5.38 -24.77 2.20
N ALA A 70 -6.04 -25.38 3.17
CA ALA A 70 -6.48 -24.68 4.38
C ALA A 70 -5.69 -25.20 5.59
N ILE A 71 -4.97 -24.32 6.28
CA ILE A 71 -4.20 -24.64 7.48
C ILE A 71 -4.54 -23.69 8.63
N PRO A 72 -4.52 -24.18 9.89
CA PRO A 72 -4.41 -23.30 11.04
C PRO A 72 -3.15 -22.45 10.91
N SER A 73 -3.28 -21.15 11.17
CA SER A 73 -2.18 -20.20 11.08
C SER A 73 -2.34 -19.14 12.15
N ARG A 74 -1.24 -18.47 12.45
CA ARG A 74 -1.24 -17.23 13.22
C ARG A 74 -0.87 -16.05 12.33
N MET A 75 -1.31 -14.87 12.74
CA MET A 75 -0.83 -13.60 12.24
C MET A 75 -0.59 -12.68 13.43
N GLU A 76 0.53 -11.96 13.44
CA GLU A 76 0.77 -10.94 14.44
C GLU A 76 -0.16 -9.74 14.15
N SER A 77 -1.01 -9.40 15.11
CA SER A 77 -1.88 -8.22 15.02
C SER A 77 -1.05 -6.93 15.09
N LYS A 78 -1.70 -5.81 14.78
CA LYS A 78 -1.10 -4.47 14.89
C LYS A 78 -0.65 -4.10 16.31
N ILE A 79 -1.09 -4.83 17.33
CA ILE A 79 -0.73 -4.63 18.74
C ILE A 79 0.29 -5.67 19.25
N GLY A 80 0.86 -6.50 18.36
CA GLY A 80 1.86 -7.50 18.71
C GLY A 80 1.28 -8.77 19.35
N GLU A 81 -0.03 -8.96 19.30
CA GLU A 81 -0.69 -10.18 19.76
C GLU A 81 -0.87 -11.16 18.60
N ASP A 82 -0.57 -12.44 18.85
CA ASP A 82 -0.84 -13.52 17.91
C ASP A 82 -2.36 -13.72 17.77
N VAL A 83 -2.87 -13.48 16.56
CA VAL A 83 -4.23 -13.80 16.17
C VAL A 83 -4.22 -15.15 15.49
N LEU A 84 -4.93 -16.10 16.08
CA LEU A 84 -5.17 -17.41 15.48
C LEU A 84 -6.27 -17.29 14.43
N GLY A 85 -6.04 -17.90 13.27
CA GLY A 85 -6.99 -17.90 12.16
C GLY A 85 -6.79 -19.09 11.24
N LEU A 86 -7.56 -19.10 10.17
CA LEU A 86 -7.44 -20.06 9.08
C LEU A 86 -6.73 -19.37 7.92
N LYS A 87 -5.58 -19.90 7.50
CA LYS A 87 -4.92 -19.48 6.27
C LYS A 87 -5.31 -20.42 5.14
N VAL A 88 -5.86 -19.85 4.08
CA VAL A 88 -6.26 -20.53 2.86
C VAL A 88 -5.30 -20.10 1.77
N ILE A 89 -4.54 -21.04 1.24
CA ILE A 89 -3.51 -20.80 0.21
C ILE A 89 -4.01 -21.37 -1.11
N VAL A 90 -4.03 -20.56 -2.15
CA VAL A 90 -4.48 -20.94 -3.48
C VAL A 90 -3.26 -21.09 -4.39
N PHE A 91 -3.15 -22.26 -5.03
CA PHE A 91 -2.09 -22.59 -5.98
C PHE A 91 -2.66 -22.89 -7.37
N SER A 92 -1.86 -22.59 -8.40
CA SER A 92 -1.94 -23.20 -9.73
C SER A 92 -3.16 -22.87 -10.59
N ASP A 93 -3.58 -21.62 -10.68
CA ASP A 93 -4.45 -21.22 -11.81
C ASP A 93 -3.59 -20.79 -13.01
N PRO A 94 -3.53 -21.55 -14.11
CA PRO A 94 -2.65 -21.25 -15.24
C PRO A 94 -3.02 -19.96 -15.99
N ASP A 95 -4.26 -19.44 -15.87
CA ASP A 95 -4.60 -18.11 -16.40
C ASP A 95 -4.07 -16.98 -15.50
N SER A 96 -3.82 -17.28 -14.23
CA SER A 96 -3.10 -16.44 -13.27
C SER A 96 -1.58 -16.61 -13.36
N GLY A 97 -1.10 -17.66 -14.04
CA GLY A 97 0.30 -18.08 -14.11
C GLY A 97 0.63 -19.16 -13.07
N ILE A 98 1.61 -20.02 -13.40
CA ILE A 98 2.10 -21.13 -12.54
C ILE A 98 2.65 -20.59 -11.19
N SER A 99 3.02 -19.31 -11.14
CA SER A 99 3.75 -18.65 -10.06
C SER A 99 2.89 -17.91 -9.03
N ASN A 100 1.56 -17.99 -9.08
CA ASN A 100 0.72 -17.26 -8.13
C ASN A 100 0.37 -18.08 -6.89
N ARG A 101 0.69 -17.51 -5.72
CA ARG A 101 0.34 -17.97 -4.39
C ARG A 101 -0.47 -16.87 -3.73
N ASP A 102 -1.79 -17.04 -3.76
CA ASP A 102 -2.70 -16.14 -3.03
C ASP A 102 -2.97 -16.70 -1.64
N GLU A 103 -2.88 -15.82 -0.64
CA GLU A 103 -3.17 -16.12 0.74
C GLU A 103 -4.43 -15.40 1.18
N ILE A 104 -5.38 -16.17 1.70
CA ILE A 104 -6.54 -15.63 2.39
C ILE A 104 -6.40 -15.99 3.86
N PHE A 105 -6.28 -15.00 4.74
CA PHE A 105 -6.30 -15.21 6.19
C PHE A 105 -7.67 -14.82 6.74
N ILE A 106 -8.33 -15.79 7.38
CA ILE A 106 -9.65 -15.63 7.98
C ILE A 106 -9.48 -15.70 9.50
N ALA A 107 -9.69 -14.59 10.19
CA ALA A 107 -9.71 -14.53 11.64
C ALA A 107 -11.14 -14.29 12.14
N GLY A 108 -11.43 -14.76 13.35
CA GLY A 108 -12.75 -14.56 13.96
C GLY A 108 -12.75 -14.84 15.45
N PHE A 109 -13.57 -14.10 16.19
CA PHE A 109 -13.73 -14.24 17.62
C PHE A 109 -15.13 -14.76 17.97
N ARG A 110 -15.21 -15.91 18.65
CA ARG A 110 -16.34 -16.54 19.39
C ARG A 110 -17.73 -16.69 18.70
N PHE A 111 -18.15 -15.82 17.79
CA PHE A 111 -19.48 -15.77 17.16
C PHE A 111 -19.48 -15.39 15.66
N GLY A 112 -18.33 -15.22 15.01
CA GLY A 112 -18.29 -14.86 13.59
C GLY A 112 -16.89 -14.77 12.98
N ILE A 113 -16.85 -14.49 11.69
CA ILE A 113 -15.64 -14.08 10.97
C ILE A 113 -15.47 -12.58 11.22
N ASP A 114 -14.32 -12.19 11.76
CA ASP A 114 -14.01 -10.79 12.05
C ASP A 114 -13.24 -10.15 10.90
N ASP A 115 -12.20 -10.81 10.39
CA ASP A 115 -11.34 -10.29 9.34
C ASP A 115 -11.13 -11.34 8.23
N ILE A 116 -11.18 -10.90 6.98
CA ILE A 116 -10.70 -11.64 5.81
C ILE A 116 -9.64 -10.78 5.14
N LEU A 117 -8.41 -11.27 5.13
CA LEU A 117 -7.27 -10.62 4.51
C LEU A 117 -6.85 -11.38 3.26
N LEU A 118 -6.69 -10.72 2.12
CA LEU A 118 -6.10 -11.26 0.91
C LEU A 118 -4.69 -10.70 0.76
N ASN A 119 -3.67 -11.57 0.75
CA ASN A 119 -2.26 -11.22 0.65
C ASN A 119 -1.84 -10.14 1.67
N GLY A 120 -2.36 -10.27 2.91
CA GLY A 120 -2.12 -9.31 4.00
C GLY A 120 -2.98 -8.04 3.97
N TYR A 121 -3.86 -7.88 2.99
CA TYR A 121 -4.74 -6.70 2.85
C TYR A 121 -6.19 -7.04 3.22
N PRO A 122 -6.89 -6.21 4.02
CA PRO A 122 -8.27 -6.46 4.40
C PRO A 122 -9.21 -6.36 3.19
N VAL A 123 -9.94 -7.44 2.94
CA VAL A 123 -11.07 -7.51 1.99
C VAL A 123 -12.40 -7.40 2.75
N TYR A 124 -12.44 -7.89 3.98
CA TYR A 124 -13.56 -7.76 4.89
C TYR A 124 -13.05 -7.56 6.31
N THR A 125 -13.67 -6.66 7.06
CA THR A 125 -13.53 -6.61 8.51
C THR A 125 -14.85 -6.19 9.16
N VAL A 126 -15.22 -6.78 10.30
CA VAL A 126 -16.41 -6.35 11.08
C VAL A 126 -16.21 -4.98 11.73
N HIS A 127 -14.96 -4.52 11.85
CA HIS A 127 -14.59 -3.26 12.49
C HIS A 127 -14.28 -2.14 11.48
N GLY A 128 -14.49 -2.38 10.18
CA GLY A 128 -14.28 -1.38 9.14
C GLY A 128 -15.00 -1.70 7.83
N ASP A 129 -15.33 -0.67 7.06
CA ASP A 129 -16.17 -0.83 5.89
C ASP A 129 -15.31 -1.07 4.62
N TYR A 130 -14.93 -2.33 4.37
CA TYR A 130 -14.09 -2.73 3.21
C TYR A 130 -14.83 -3.62 2.19
N GLY A 131 -16.00 -4.16 2.56
CA GLY A 131 -16.66 -5.27 1.87
C GLY A 131 -17.79 -4.89 0.93
N SER A 132 -17.63 -3.84 0.12
CA SER A 132 -18.62 -3.54 -0.92
C SER A 132 -18.07 -3.81 -2.31
N ASP A 133 -18.62 -4.81 -2.97
CA ASP A 133 -18.37 -5.11 -4.39
C ASP A 133 -18.64 -3.90 -5.28
N VAL A 134 -19.61 -3.06 -4.89
CA VAL A 134 -19.92 -1.80 -5.58
C VAL A 134 -18.77 -0.82 -5.42
N ARG A 135 -18.30 -0.59 -4.19
CA ARG A 135 -17.15 0.28 -3.90
C ARG A 135 -15.89 -0.21 -4.62
N TYR A 136 -15.68 -1.53 -4.65
CA TYR A 136 -14.59 -2.19 -5.36
C TYR A 136 -14.67 -1.97 -6.88
N CYS A 137 -15.82 -2.28 -7.51
CA CYS A 137 -16.02 -2.14 -8.94
C CYS A 137 -15.87 -0.69 -9.39
N VAL A 138 -16.44 0.24 -8.61
CA VAL A 138 -16.34 1.68 -8.86
C VAL A 138 -14.89 2.13 -8.76
N GLY A 139 -14.17 1.74 -7.70
CA GLY A 139 -12.75 2.08 -7.54
C GLY A 139 -11.88 1.61 -8.73
N ARG A 140 -12.04 0.38 -9.19
CA ARG A 140 -11.30 -0.12 -10.38
C ARG A 140 -11.64 0.62 -11.66
N LEU A 141 -12.92 0.93 -11.88
CA LEU A 141 -13.36 1.67 -13.06
C LEU A 141 -12.78 3.09 -13.06
N MET A 142 -12.78 3.75 -11.90
CA MET A 142 -12.16 5.06 -11.74
C MET A 142 -10.66 5.03 -12.06
N VAL A 143 -9.91 4.03 -11.56
CA VAL A 143 -8.48 3.88 -11.89
C VAL A 143 -8.27 3.69 -13.38
N ARG A 144 -9.06 2.85 -14.06
CA ARG A 144 -8.94 2.65 -15.52
C ARG A 144 -9.26 3.92 -16.30
N ILE A 145 -10.28 4.67 -15.91
CA ILE A 145 -10.64 5.94 -16.54
C ILE A 145 -9.52 6.96 -16.37
N MET A 146 -8.94 7.06 -15.18
CA MET A 146 -7.83 7.98 -14.89
C MET A 146 -6.55 7.56 -15.63
N ALA A 147 -6.27 6.26 -15.73
CA ALA A 147 -5.13 5.73 -16.49
C ALA A 147 -5.24 6.03 -17.99
N GLU A 148 -6.46 6.01 -18.55
CA GLU A 148 -6.71 6.34 -19.97
C GLU A 148 -6.93 7.84 -20.22
N SER A 149 -6.73 8.70 -19.20
CA SER A 149 -6.96 10.16 -19.29
C SER A 149 -6.19 10.82 -20.43
N PHE A 150 -5.01 10.31 -20.78
CA PHE A 150 -4.23 10.79 -21.93
C PHE A 150 -4.93 10.58 -23.29
N ARG A 151 -5.87 9.63 -23.40
CA ARG A 151 -6.63 9.35 -24.64
C ARG A 151 -7.98 10.03 -24.67
N ILE A 152 -8.65 10.13 -23.52
CA ILE A 152 -10.03 10.66 -23.43
C ILE A 152 -10.09 12.11 -22.98
N GLY A 153 -8.95 12.70 -22.57
CA GLY A 153 -8.85 14.03 -22.01
C GLY A 153 -9.04 14.03 -20.49
N GLU A 154 -8.19 14.79 -19.78
CA GLU A 154 -8.16 14.81 -18.31
C GLU A 154 -9.46 15.31 -17.68
N GLU A 155 -10.06 16.38 -18.24
CA GLU A 155 -11.36 16.89 -17.78
C GLU A 155 -12.45 15.84 -17.90
N ARG A 156 -12.45 15.09 -19.01
CA ARG A 156 -13.44 14.05 -19.26
C ARG A 156 -13.25 12.85 -18.34
N ALA A 157 -11.99 12.48 -18.06
CA ALA A 157 -11.67 11.43 -17.10
C ALA A 157 -12.14 11.79 -15.68
N LYS A 158 -11.91 13.04 -15.25
CA LYS A 158 -12.40 13.58 -13.97
C LYS A 158 -13.93 13.58 -13.90
N GLU A 159 -14.61 14.01 -14.96
CA GLU A 159 -16.07 14.00 -15.03
C GLU A 159 -16.66 12.59 -14.88
N LEU A 160 -16.08 11.61 -15.58
CA LEU A 160 -16.51 10.21 -15.51
C LEU A 160 -16.22 9.59 -14.13
N ALA A 161 -15.07 9.91 -13.52
CA ALA A 161 -14.76 9.49 -12.15
C ALA A 161 -15.77 10.07 -11.15
N GLU A 162 -16.19 11.32 -11.33
CA GLU A 162 -17.20 11.96 -10.49
C GLU A 162 -18.60 11.35 -10.67
N GLN A 163 -18.97 10.98 -11.90
CA GLN A 163 -20.20 10.24 -12.17
C GLN A 163 -20.22 8.90 -11.46
N LEU A 164 -19.10 8.17 -11.45
CA LEU A 164 -18.97 6.90 -10.75
C LEU A 164 -19.10 7.04 -9.22
N LYS A 165 -18.58 8.12 -8.63
CA LYS A 165 -18.79 8.41 -7.20
C LYS A 165 -20.26 8.63 -6.88
N ARG A 166 -20.96 9.43 -7.69
CA ARG A 166 -22.41 9.64 -7.51
C ARG A 166 -23.20 8.33 -7.61
N ILE A 167 -22.81 7.43 -8.52
CA ILE A 167 -23.40 6.09 -8.61
C ILE A 167 -23.14 5.30 -7.32
N ALA A 168 -21.91 5.32 -6.79
CA ALA A 168 -21.60 4.67 -5.51
C ALA A 168 -22.44 5.24 -4.35
N GLU A 169 -22.58 6.57 -4.27
CA GLU A 169 -23.39 7.23 -3.23
C GLU A 169 -24.86 6.81 -3.28
N VAL A 170 -25.45 6.72 -4.48
CA VAL A 170 -26.82 6.22 -4.68
C VAL A 170 -26.97 4.77 -4.20
N LEU A 171 -25.91 3.98 -4.32
CA LEU A 171 -25.84 2.59 -3.87
C LEU A 171 -25.48 2.46 -2.37
N GLY A 172 -25.39 3.58 -1.64
CA GLY A 172 -25.08 3.60 -0.21
C GLY A 172 -23.59 3.50 0.11
N GLU A 173 -22.73 3.68 -0.90
CA GLU A 173 -21.30 3.48 -0.81
C GLU A 173 -20.52 4.79 -0.86
N LYS A 174 -19.42 4.85 -0.08
CA LYS A 174 -18.49 5.98 -0.12
C LYS A 174 -17.15 5.52 -0.67
N VAL A 175 -16.73 6.10 -1.80
CA VAL A 175 -15.45 5.80 -2.45
C VAL A 175 -14.45 6.87 -2.04
N ASP A 176 -13.36 6.48 -1.38
CA ASP A 176 -12.31 7.41 -0.94
C ASP A 176 -11.25 7.58 -2.04
N GLU A 177 -11.17 8.78 -2.60
CA GLU A 177 -10.21 9.17 -3.64
C GLU A 177 -8.76 9.19 -3.15
N ARG A 178 -8.55 9.36 -1.84
CA ARG A 178 -7.21 9.35 -1.24
C ARG A 178 -6.57 7.97 -1.31
N TYR A 179 -7.43 6.95 -1.47
CA TYR A 179 -7.09 5.58 -1.79
C TYR A 179 -7.48 5.29 -3.24
N LEU A 180 -6.99 6.08 -4.20
CA LEU A 180 -6.89 5.58 -5.57
C LEU A 180 -5.94 4.37 -5.54
N PHE A 181 -6.55 3.22 -5.25
CA PHE A 181 -6.00 1.89 -5.06
C PHE A 181 -5.41 1.35 -6.37
N GLY A 182 -4.46 2.06 -6.99
CA GLY A 182 -3.84 1.60 -8.23
C GLY A 182 -3.17 0.23 -8.10
N ASN A 183 -2.94 -0.21 -6.87
CA ASN A 183 -1.87 -1.15 -6.56
C ASN A 183 -2.29 -2.33 -5.68
N THR A 184 -3.33 -2.20 -4.84
CA THR A 184 -4.08 -3.36 -4.33
C THR A 184 -4.70 -4.19 -5.46
N TYR A 185 -4.84 -3.59 -6.65
CA TYR A 185 -5.48 -4.20 -7.82
C TYR A 185 -4.50 -4.51 -8.98
N MET A 186 -3.20 -4.25 -8.82
CA MET A 186 -2.13 -4.53 -9.82
C MET A 186 -0.87 -5.21 -9.24
N GLY A 187 -0.83 -5.56 -7.94
CA GLY A 187 0.22 -6.42 -7.37
C GLY A 187 1.44 -5.73 -6.75
N HIS A 188 1.41 -4.40 -6.54
CA HIS A 188 2.48 -3.69 -5.81
C HIS A 188 1.87 -2.85 -4.68
N PRO A 189 2.47 -2.69 -3.50
CA PRO A 189 1.97 -1.75 -2.48
C PRO A 189 2.08 -0.29 -2.96
N PRO A 190 1.23 0.64 -2.48
CA PRO A 190 1.39 2.06 -2.79
C PRO A 190 2.70 2.58 -2.20
N LYS A 191 3.37 3.46 -2.93
CA LYS A 191 4.58 4.12 -2.42
C LYS A 191 4.21 5.01 -1.24
N ARG A 192 4.99 4.96 -0.17
CA ARG A 192 4.65 5.64 1.09
C ARG A 192 5.62 6.78 1.35
N ILE A 193 5.07 7.98 1.52
CA ILE A 193 5.79 9.17 1.94
C ILE A 193 5.36 9.54 3.36
N LEU A 194 6.33 9.72 4.26
CA LEU A 194 6.09 10.31 5.58
C LEU A 194 6.71 11.71 5.65
N ILE A 195 5.90 12.70 6.00
CA ILE A 195 6.36 14.07 6.24
C ILE A 195 6.53 14.30 7.73
N ILE A 196 7.68 14.78 8.15
CA ILE A 196 8.00 15.02 9.56
C ILE A 196 8.33 16.50 9.77
N SER A 197 7.62 17.12 10.70
CA SER A 197 7.88 18.49 11.15
C SER A 197 7.87 18.55 12.68
N GLY A 198 8.41 19.59 13.30
CA GLY A 198 8.61 19.63 14.76
C GLY A 198 7.34 19.27 15.55
N ARG A 199 6.25 20.00 15.30
CA ARG A 199 4.94 19.77 15.97
C ARG A 199 3.83 19.26 15.07
N ASP A 200 4.05 19.17 13.76
CA ASP A 200 3.01 18.87 12.76
C ASP A 200 1.73 19.70 12.92
N ALA A 201 1.92 20.98 13.25
CA ALA A 201 0.85 21.94 13.47
C ALA A 201 0.64 22.89 12.27
N CYS A 202 1.70 23.19 11.51
CA CYS A 202 1.62 24.02 10.31
C CYS A 202 2.36 23.37 9.13
N ARG A 203 3.70 23.30 9.17
CA ARG A 203 4.55 22.89 8.04
C ARG A 203 4.25 21.51 7.45
N GLY A 204 4.26 20.46 8.28
CA GLY A 204 4.07 19.08 7.79
C GLY A 204 2.68 18.86 7.18
N VAL A 205 1.66 19.43 7.81
CA VAL A 205 0.27 19.39 7.34
C VAL A 205 0.08 20.14 6.01
N ILE A 206 0.67 21.34 5.88
CA ILE A 206 0.66 22.09 4.61
C ILE A 206 1.40 21.31 3.53
N ALA A 207 2.59 20.80 3.83
CA ALA A 207 3.39 20.03 2.88
C ALA A 207 2.65 18.76 2.41
N LYS A 208 1.91 18.09 3.29
CA LYS A 208 1.09 16.93 2.92
C LYS A 208 0.04 17.28 1.86
N VAL A 209 -0.66 18.39 2.04
CA VAL A 209 -1.71 18.84 1.11
C VAL A 209 -1.11 19.29 -0.21
N VAL A 210 -0.05 20.10 -0.15
CA VAL A 210 0.64 20.64 -1.33
C VAL A 210 1.26 19.50 -2.15
N LEU A 211 1.93 18.56 -1.49
CA LEU A 211 2.55 17.42 -2.17
C LEU A 211 1.49 16.53 -2.85
N ARG A 212 0.36 16.27 -2.22
CA ARG A 212 -0.75 15.53 -2.85
C ARG A 212 -1.14 16.20 -4.17
N LYS A 213 -1.41 17.50 -4.15
CA LYS A 213 -1.81 18.26 -5.34
C LYS A 213 -0.75 18.16 -6.45
N ILE A 214 0.52 18.34 -6.11
CA ILE A 214 1.62 18.26 -7.09
C ILE A 214 1.76 16.85 -7.68
N LEU A 215 1.63 15.80 -6.86
CA LEU A 215 1.67 14.42 -7.33
C LEU A 215 0.50 14.12 -8.28
N ASP A 216 -0.70 14.62 -7.96
CA ASP A 216 -1.88 14.44 -8.81
C ASP A 216 -1.72 15.17 -10.16
N GLU A 217 -1.16 16.39 -10.16
CA GLU A 217 -0.79 17.14 -11.38
C GLU A 217 0.28 16.41 -12.20
N ALA A 218 1.19 15.68 -11.53
CA ALA A 218 2.28 14.93 -12.16
C ALA A 218 1.89 13.49 -12.57
N GLY A 219 0.62 13.10 -12.41
CA GLY A 219 0.13 11.76 -12.74
C GLY A 219 0.52 10.65 -11.75
N LEU A 220 1.05 11.00 -10.58
CA LEU A 220 1.57 10.08 -9.57
C LEU A 220 0.50 9.76 -8.50
N TYR A 221 -0.56 9.07 -8.93
CA TYR A 221 -1.73 8.80 -8.07
C TYR A 221 -1.48 7.71 -7.02
N ASN A 222 -0.50 6.83 -7.26
CA ASN A 222 -0.23 5.66 -6.42
C ASN A 222 0.83 5.94 -5.33
N VAL A 223 0.58 6.99 -4.56
CA VAL A 223 1.43 7.40 -3.45
C VAL A 223 0.54 7.69 -2.26
N SER A 224 0.80 7.06 -1.12
CA SER A 224 0.22 7.40 0.18
C SER A 224 1.10 8.44 0.87
N ILE A 225 0.50 9.52 1.37
CA ILE A 225 1.22 10.59 2.04
C ILE A 225 0.67 10.73 3.45
N ASP A 226 1.56 10.67 4.42
CA ASP A 226 1.25 10.88 5.81
C ASP A 226 2.09 11.98 6.43
N SER A 227 1.69 12.47 7.61
CA SER A 227 2.46 13.45 8.36
C SER A 227 2.52 13.10 9.85
N ALA A 228 3.62 13.48 10.49
CA ALA A 228 3.82 13.29 11.92
C ALA A 228 4.69 14.40 12.54
N ALA A 229 4.48 14.62 13.84
CA ALA A 229 5.30 15.50 14.66
C ALA A 229 6.58 14.77 15.08
N TYR A 230 7.74 15.39 14.93
CA TYR A 230 9.00 14.85 15.46
C TYR A 230 8.96 14.80 17.00
N ASP A 231 8.43 15.85 17.61
CA ASP A 231 8.22 15.95 19.05
C ASP A 231 6.75 15.67 19.40
N LYS A 232 6.08 16.64 20.03
CA LYS A 232 4.69 16.56 20.45
C LYS A 232 3.76 17.21 19.43
N PRO A 233 2.64 16.56 19.06
CA PRO A 233 1.67 17.12 18.12
C PRO A 233 1.11 18.44 18.62
N GLY A 234 1.00 19.42 17.73
CA GLY A 234 0.44 20.73 18.00
C GLY A 234 -1.00 20.89 17.49
N ILE A 235 -1.53 22.10 17.67
CA ILE A 235 -2.88 22.45 17.22
C ILE A 235 -2.78 22.94 15.78
N VAL A 236 -3.57 22.34 14.89
CA VAL A 236 -3.50 22.58 13.43
C VAL A 236 -4.36 23.75 12.93
N LYS A 237 -4.74 24.68 13.81
CA LYS A 237 -5.75 25.70 13.50
C LYS A 237 -5.29 26.64 12.38
N GLU A 238 -4.07 27.16 12.50
CA GLU A 238 -3.49 28.10 11.55
C GLU A 238 -3.21 27.44 10.19
N ALA A 239 -2.75 26.18 10.17
CA ALA A 239 -2.64 25.42 8.93
C ALA A 239 -3.99 25.18 8.27
N ARG A 240 -5.03 24.86 9.04
CA ARG A 240 -6.38 24.69 8.49
C ARG A 240 -6.89 25.96 7.84
N ASP A 241 -6.67 27.13 8.44
CA ASP A 241 -7.07 28.41 7.85
C ASP A 241 -6.34 28.66 6.53
N VAL A 242 -5.00 28.49 6.49
CA VAL A 242 -4.20 28.67 5.27
C VAL A 242 -4.58 27.66 4.18
N VAL A 243 -4.74 26.38 4.55
CA VAL A 243 -5.11 25.34 3.59
C VAL A 243 -6.53 25.56 3.07
N LYS A 244 -7.47 25.93 3.94
CA LYS A 244 -8.85 26.22 3.53
C LYS A 244 -8.91 27.39 2.57
N GLU A 245 -8.13 28.43 2.80
CA GLU A 245 -8.04 29.61 1.93
C GLU A 245 -7.43 29.27 0.56
N LYS A 246 -6.33 28.52 0.52
CA LYS A 246 -5.58 28.25 -0.73
C LYS A 246 -6.01 27.00 -1.50
N TYR A 247 -6.49 25.98 -0.80
CA TYR A 247 -6.70 24.62 -1.33
C TYR A 247 -8.05 23.99 -0.97
N GLY A 248 -8.90 24.68 -0.19
CA GLY A 248 -10.18 24.16 0.29
C GLY A 248 -10.06 23.31 1.56
N ASP A 249 -11.16 22.70 1.99
CA ASP A 249 -11.29 22.04 3.30
C ASP A 249 -10.68 20.62 3.36
N LEU A 250 -9.43 20.48 2.91
CA LEU A 250 -8.72 19.20 2.76
C LEU A 250 -8.19 18.61 4.07
N LEU A 251 -8.37 19.31 5.19
CA LEU A 251 -7.87 18.93 6.52
C LEU A 251 -8.97 18.63 7.53
N LYS A 252 -10.24 18.54 7.09
CA LYS A 252 -11.40 18.33 7.97
C LYS A 252 -11.23 17.13 8.91
N ASP A 253 -10.72 16.02 8.38
CA ASP A 253 -10.53 14.77 9.12
C ASP A 253 -9.06 14.55 9.57
N HIS A 254 -8.19 15.56 9.41
CA HIS A 254 -6.79 15.43 9.80
C HIS A 254 -6.66 15.43 11.33
N VAL A 255 -6.03 14.36 11.85
CA VAL A 255 -5.68 14.22 13.27
C VAL A 255 -4.16 14.23 13.40
N PRO A 256 -3.57 15.24 14.05
CA PRO A 256 -2.13 15.30 14.24
C PRO A 256 -1.65 14.20 15.20
N LYS A 257 -0.46 13.66 14.94
CA LYS A 257 0.14 12.51 15.64
C LYS A 257 1.66 12.65 15.73
N SER A 258 2.29 12.02 16.71
CA SER A 258 3.75 12.05 16.85
C SER A 258 4.42 10.92 16.08
N ILE A 259 5.72 11.06 15.83
CA ILE A 259 6.54 9.99 15.28
C ILE A 259 6.59 8.80 16.23
N GLU A 260 6.54 9.04 17.55
CA GLU A 260 6.43 7.98 18.54
C GLU A 260 5.07 7.28 18.47
N ASP A 261 3.97 7.99 18.21
CA ASP A 261 2.67 7.35 17.92
C ASP A 261 2.77 6.47 16.65
N VAL A 262 3.53 6.91 15.64
CA VAL A 262 3.76 6.12 14.42
C VAL A 262 4.59 4.87 14.74
N LYS A 263 5.64 4.97 15.58
CA LYS A 263 6.48 3.83 16.02
C LYS A 263 5.75 2.86 16.94
N THR A 264 4.96 3.37 17.88
CA THR A 264 4.36 2.57 18.97
C THR A 264 3.02 1.98 18.60
N ARG A 265 2.14 2.71 17.90
CA ARG A 265 0.82 2.17 17.48
C ARG A 265 0.91 1.24 16.27
N TYR A 266 2.01 1.27 15.54
CA TYR A 266 2.13 0.56 14.28
C TYR A 266 3.47 -0.15 14.06
N GLY A 267 4.36 -0.17 15.05
CA GLY A 267 5.69 -0.77 14.99
C GLY A 267 6.74 0.15 14.34
N TYR A 268 7.99 0.12 14.85
CA TYR A 268 9.13 0.85 14.29
C TYR A 268 9.36 0.51 12.79
N TRP A 269 9.11 -0.75 12.43
CA TRP A 269 9.15 -1.26 11.06
C TRP A 269 8.37 -0.37 10.09
N LYS A 270 7.24 0.24 10.51
CA LYS A 270 6.45 1.10 9.63
C LYS A 270 7.11 2.41 9.23
N ILE A 271 8.05 2.96 10.00
CA ILE A 271 8.81 4.15 9.55
C ILE A 271 9.84 3.73 8.50
N VAL A 272 10.55 2.63 8.75
CA VAL A 272 11.56 2.05 7.83
C VAL A 272 10.93 1.65 6.48
N ASP A 273 9.67 1.28 6.53
CA ASP A 273 8.76 0.92 5.46
C ASP A 273 8.35 2.05 4.51
N HIS A 274 8.58 3.32 4.87
CA HIS A 274 8.32 4.42 3.95
C HIS A 274 9.40 4.47 2.87
N ASP A 275 8.98 4.62 1.62
CA ASP A 275 9.88 4.75 0.47
C ASP A 275 10.62 6.10 0.51
N LEU A 276 9.98 7.13 1.08
CA LEU A 276 10.55 8.46 1.24
C LEU A 276 10.08 9.10 2.56
N ILE A 277 11.03 9.69 3.30
CA ILE A 277 10.77 10.49 4.48
C ILE A 277 11.23 11.92 4.21
N ILE A 278 10.32 12.88 4.34
CA ILE A 278 10.58 14.29 4.10
C ILE A 278 10.58 15.01 5.44
N VAL A 279 11.70 15.62 5.82
CA VAL A 279 11.81 16.41 7.04
C VAL A 279 11.82 17.91 6.74
N MET A 280 11.30 18.72 7.68
CA MET A 280 11.34 20.18 7.55
C MET A 280 12.68 20.80 7.97
N GLU A 281 13.44 20.10 8.81
CA GLU A 281 14.69 20.58 9.38
C GLU A 281 15.72 19.44 9.42
N ASP A 282 16.98 19.79 9.25
CA ASP A 282 18.07 18.81 9.21
C ASP A 282 18.21 18.04 10.53
N GLY A 283 17.96 18.70 11.66
CA GLY A 283 17.97 18.07 12.99
C GLY A 283 16.93 16.95 13.16
N HIS A 284 15.83 16.99 12.40
CA HIS A 284 14.80 15.95 12.44
C HIS A 284 15.21 14.65 11.72
N LYS A 285 16.35 14.61 11.03
CA LYS A 285 16.87 13.38 10.42
C LYS A 285 17.41 12.39 11.45
N HIS A 286 17.74 12.86 12.65
CA HIS A 286 18.37 12.03 13.66
C HIS A 286 17.48 10.84 14.03
N GLY A 287 18.05 9.63 13.97
CA GLY A 287 17.32 8.38 14.26
C GLY A 287 16.37 7.91 13.16
N LEU A 288 16.39 8.54 11.97
CA LEU A 288 15.63 8.12 10.80
C LEU A 288 16.51 7.37 9.78
N PRO A 289 15.93 6.50 8.93
CA PRO A 289 16.68 5.77 7.91
C PRO A 289 17.48 6.68 6.96
N GLU A 290 18.80 6.48 6.91
CA GLU A 290 19.68 7.13 5.95
C GLU A 290 19.36 6.64 4.52
N GLY A 291 19.53 7.52 3.51
CA GLY A 291 19.24 7.21 2.11
C GLY A 291 17.76 7.31 1.70
N ARG A 292 16.83 7.34 2.66
CA ARG A 292 15.39 7.59 2.42
C ARG A 292 14.88 8.89 3.04
N THR A 293 15.70 9.53 3.86
CA THR A 293 15.32 10.74 4.60
C THR A 293 16.00 11.98 4.02
N PHE A 294 15.20 12.96 3.59
CA PHE A 294 15.69 14.19 2.97
C PHE A 294 14.97 15.40 3.55
N THR A 295 15.65 16.54 3.66
CA THR A 295 14.94 17.79 3.85
C THR A 295 14.18 18.15 2.58
N ILE A 296 13.10 18.91 2.72
CA ILE A 296 12.34 19.38 1.55
C ILE A 296 13.19 20.23 0.59
N LYS A 297 14.19 20.95 1.12
CA LYS A 297 15.15 21.73 0.33
C LYS A 297 16.15 20.84 -0.40
N GLU A 298 16.60 19.76 0.23
CA GLU A 298 17.47 18.80 -0.44
C GLU A 298 16.79 18.15 -1.64
N LEU A 299 15.50 17.83 -1.52
CA LEU A 299 14.73 17.33 -2.66
C LEU A 299 14.72 18.33 -3.83
N ALA A 300 14.71 19.63 -3.54
CA ALA A 300 14.84 20.71 -4.52
C ALA A 300 16.28 21.01 -4.98
N GLY A 301 17.29 20.27 -4.51
CA GLY A 301 18.71 20.53 -4.80
C GLY A 301 19.34 21.66 -3.98
N GLU A 302 18.65 22.15 -2.95
CA GLU A 302 19.08 23.22 -2.06
C GLU A 302 19.55 22.69 -0.69
N LYS A 303 20.25 23.52 0.08
CA LYS A 303 20.62 23.22 1.47
C LYS A 303 19.77 24.01 2.46
N GLY A 304 19.48 23.40 3.61
CA GLY A 304 18.87 24.06 4.75
C GLY A 304 17.48 23.54 5.12
N SER A 305 16.80 24.32 5.95
CA SER A 305 15.51 23.99 6.56
C SER A 305 14.40 24.95 6.10
N ILE A 306 13.15 24.54 6.31
CA ILE A 306 11.99 25.45 6.26
C ILE A 306 11.77 26.00 7.67
N ARG A 307 11.70 27.33 7.80
CA ARG A 307 11.50 27.99 9.11
C ARG A 307 10.16 27.60 9.73
N GLU A 308 10.12 27.40 11.05
CA GLU A 308 8.84 27.26 11.77
C GLU A 308 8.13 28.63 11.79
N PRO A 309 6.90 28.73 11.27
CA PRO A 309 6.14 29.97 11.35
C PRO A 309 5.64 30.23 12.78
N SER A 310 5.66 31.50 13.18
CA SER A 310 5.16 31.99 14.47
C SER A 310 3.81 32.69 14.37
N SER A 311 3.29 32.89 13.15
CA SER A 311 2.01 33.54 12.88
C SER A 311 1.34 33.00 11.61
N VAL A 312 0.05 33.32 11.42
CA VAL A 312 -0.72 32.93 10.21
C VAL A 312 -0.12 33.53 8.94
N ALA A 313 0.34 34.79 8.99
CA ALA A 313 0.98 35.44 7.85
C ALA A 313 2.25 34.68 7.43
N GLU A 314 3.08 34.30 8.41
CA GLU A 314 4.26 33.48 8.15
C GLU A 314 3.92 32.06 7.67
N CYS A 315 2.82 31.46 8.12
CA CYS A 315 2.35 30.18 7.59
C CYS A 315 2.02 30.28 6.08
N LYS A 316 1.59 31.44 5.56
CA LYS A 316 1.37 31.64 4.11
C LYS A 316 2.70 31.66 3.34
N ASP A 317 3.68 32.41 3.83
CA ASP A 317 5.03 32.46 3.23
C ASP A 317 5.67 31.07 3.21
N VAL A 318 5.53 30.35 4.33
CA VAL A 318 6.02 28.98 4.49
C VAL A 318 5.31 28.02 3.53
N ALA A 319 4.00 28.19 3.30
CA ALA A 319 3.27 27.39 2.31
C ALA A 319 3.81 27.61 0.89
N GLU A 320 4.16 28.84 0.53
CA GLU A 320 4.75 29.18 -0.77
C GLU A 320 6.16 28.62 -0.91
N GLU A 321 6.97 28.71 0.15
CA GLU A 321 8.30 28.13 0.18
C GLU A 321 8.25 26.59 0.03
N ILE A 322 7.33 25.94 0.74
CA ILE A 322 7.07 24.49 0.64
C ILE A 322 6.66 24.11 -0.78
N GLU A 323 5.68 24.81 -1.36
CA GLU A 323 5.22 24.53 -2.72
C GLU A 323 6.35 24.69 -3.74
N ARG A 324 7.12 25.78 -3.65
CA ARG A 324 8.28 26.02 -4.51
C ARG A 324 9.29 24.87 -4.42
N CYS A 325 9.65 24.43 -3.20
CA CYS A 325 10.61 23.34 -3.01
C CYS A 325 10.08 22.01 -3.56
N LEU A 326 8.82 21.66 -3.27
CA LEU A 326 8.23 20.40 -3.73
C LEU A 326 8.08 20.36 -5.25
N ARG A 327 7.73 21.48 -5.88
CA ARG A 327 7.67 21.57 -7.35
C ARG A 327 9.05 21.41 -7.96
N ALA A 328 10.07 22.08 -7.42
CA ALA A 328 11.44 21.94 -7.88
C ALA A 328 12.00 20.52 -7.69
N GLY A 329 11.57 19.82 -6.64
CA GLY A 329 12.04 18.47 -6.30
C GLY A 329 11.21 17.31 -6.88
N ILE A 330 10.18 17.57 -7.69
CA ILE A 330 9.22 16.53 -8.10
C ILE A 330 9.87 15.38 -8.88
N ASP A 331 10.83 15.68 -9.77
CA ASP A 331 11.52 14.65 -10.55
C ASP A 331 12.41 13.77 -9.67
N ARG A 332 13.06 14.36 -8.65
CA ARG A 332 13.84 13.62 -7.66
C ARG A 332 12.94 12.76 -6.77
N ILE A 333 11.77 13.25 -6.39
CA ILE A 333 10.77 12.45 -5.67
C ILE A 333 10.36 11.26 -6.54
N ARG A 334 10.09 11.46 -7.84
CA ARG A 334 9.74 10.38 -8.76
C ARG A 334 10.87 9.33 -8.86
N GLU A 335 12.11 9.77 -8.99
CA GLU A 335 13.29 8.90 -9.01
C GLU A 335 13.43 8.08 -7.73
N ILE A 336 13.28 8.70 -6.55
CA ILE A 336 13.38 7.96 -5.27
C ILE A 336 12.26 6.90 -5.16
N LEU A 337 11.05 7.22 -5.61
CA LEU A 337 9.90 6.32 -5.47
C LEU A 337 9.90 5.19 -6.49
N TYR A 338 10.37 5.43 -7.72
CA TYR A 338 10.17 4.54 -8.86
C TYR A 338 11.43 4.20 -9.67
N GLY A 339 12.57 4.82 -9.35
CA GLY A 339 13.86 4.62 -10.02
C GLY A 339 14.67 3.44 -9.49
#